data_AF-A0A4Y2DZ78-F1
#
_entry.id   AF-A0A4Y2DZ78-F1
#
_cell.length_a   1.000
_cell.length_b   1.000
_cell.length_c   1.000
_cell.angle_alpha   90.00
_cell.angle_beta   90.00
_cell.angle_gamma   90.00
#
_symmetry.space_group_name_H-M   'P 1'
#
loop_
_entity.id
_entity.type
_entity.pdbx_description
1 polymer ?
#
loop_
_entity_poly.entity_id
_entity_poly.type
_entity_poly.pdbx_seq_one_letter_code
_entity_poly.pdbx_strand_id
1 'polypeptide(L)' 'VQDVFEFIQNLPGYSDYADNFKSQEVDGQALLLLNEDHLKTAMCMKLGPAIKLLSQIRSIEEKLQL' A
#
# COMPACT_ATOMS: atom_id res chain seq x y z
N VAL A 1 -0.91 2.49 11.52
CA VAL A 1 -1.90 3.15 10.62
C VAL A 1 -1.40 4.51 10.13
N GLN A 2 -1.12 5.49 11.00
CA GLN A 2 -0.70 6.83 10.56
C GLN A 2 0.57 6.82 9.69
N ASP A 3 1.57 5.99 10.03
CA ASP A 3 2.80 5.86 9.23
C ASP A 3 2.52 5.32 7.81
N VAL A 4 1.58 4.38 7.66
CA VAL A 4 1.18 3.84 6.36
C VAL A 4 0.42 4.88 5.55
N PHE A 5 -0.50 5.61 6.20
CA PHE A 5 -1.19 6.73 5.56
C PHE A 5 -0.19 7.75 5.01
N GLU A 6 0.78 8.19 5.83
CA GLU A 6 1.79 9.17 5.41
C GLU A 6 2.71 8.62 4.32
N PHE A 7 3.08 7.35 4.39
CA PHE A 7 3.84 6.67 3.35
C PHE A 7 3.11 6.71 2.00
N ILE A 8 1.83 6.30 1.96
CA ILE A 8 1.03 6.28 0.73
C ILE A 8 0.75 7.71 0.24
N GLN A 9 0.45 8.64 1.15
CA GLN A 9 0.19 10.05 0.86
C GLN A 9 1.36 10.72 0.14
N ASN A 10 2.59 10.39 0.53
CA ASN A 10 3.82 10.98 -0.03
C ASN A 10 4.38 10.19 -1.22
N LEU A 11 3.75 9.07 -1.60
CA LEU A 11 4.19 8.26 -2.71
C LEU A 11 3.69 8.86 -4.04
N PRO A 12 4.57 9.20 -5.00
CA PRO A 12 4.17 9.88 -6.23
C PRO A 12 3.11 9.13 -7.02
N GLY A 13 1.94 9.75 -7.20
CA GLY A 13 0.80 9.17 -7.91
C GLY A 13 -0.09 8.24 -7.08
N TYR A 14 0.09 8.18 -5.75
CA TYR A 14 -0.71 7.34 -4.87
C TYR A 14 -1.42 8.09 -3.73
N SER A 15 -1.31 9.42 -3.66
CA SER A 15 -1.97 10.25 -2.64
C SER A 15 -3.46 9.94 -2.50
N ASP A 16 -4.14 9.72 -3.61
CA ASP A 16 -5.60 9.50 -3.67
C ASP A 16 -6.02 8.17 -3.03
N TYR A 17 -5.08 7.26 -2.75
CA TYR A 17 -5.35 6.00 -2.06
C TYR A 17 -5.08 6.07 -0.56
N ALA A 18 -4.43 7.12 -0.04
CA ALA A 18 -3.99 7.17 1.36
C ALA A 18 -5.17 7.01 2.34
N ASP A 19 -6.29 7.69 2.08
CA ASP A 19 -7.50 7.57 2.89
C ASP A 19 -8.11 6.15 2.86
N ASN A 20 -7.97 5.41 1.75
CA ASN A 20 -8.40 4.01 1.69
C ASN A 20 -7.56 3.14 2.63
N PHE A 21 -6.23 3.31 2.64
CA PHE A 21 -5.36 2.60 3.58
C PHE A 21 -5.71 2.93 5.05
N LYS A 22 -5.99 4.21 5.34
CA LYS A 22 -6.36 4.64 6.69
C LYS A 22 -7.72 4.11 7.15
N SER A 23 -8.73 4.17 6.28
CA SER A 23 -10.09 3.69 6.57
C SER A 23 -10.20 2.18 6.69
N GLN A 24 -9.34 1.43 5.99
CA GLN A 24 -9.20 -0.01 6.11
C GLN A 24 -8.27 -0.43 7.27
N GLU A 25 -7.85 0.52 8.11
CA GLU A 25 -6.99 0.30 9.27
C GLU A 25 -5.66 -0.40 8.94
N VAL A 26 -5.10 -0.15 7.76
CA VAL A 26 -3.84 -0.76 7.34
C VAL A 26 -2.68 -0.18 8.14
N ASP A 27 -2.02 -1.01 8.93
CA ASP A 27 -0.75 -0.71 9.60
C ASP A 27 0.44 -1.35 8.86
N GLY A 28 1.64 -1.19 9.42
CA GLY A 28 2.86 -1.67 8.77
C GLY A 28 2.89 -3.19 8.58
N GLN A 29 2.30 -3.97 9.48
CA GLN A 29 2.25 -5.43 9.36
C GLN A 29 1.24 -5.84 8.30
N ALA A 30 0.04 -5.25 8.33
CA ALA A 30 -0.99 -5.50 7.34
C ALA A 30 -0.52 -5.10 5.92
N LEU A 31 0.23 -4.00 5.78
CA LEU A 31 0.79 -3.54 4.52
C LEU A 31 1.66 -4.60 3.84
N LEU A 32 2.48 -5.33 4.61
CA LEU A 32 3.35 -6.40 4.10
C LEU A 32 2.58 -7.65 3.67
N LEU A 33 1.38 -7.86 4.22
CA LEU A 33 0.49 -8.98 3.90
C LEU A 33 -0.46 -8.68 2.72
N LEU A 34 -0.46 -7.47 2.18
CA LEU A 34 -1.28 -7.13 1.03
C LEU A 34 -0.86 -7.92 -0.22
N ASN A 35 -1.86 -8.26 -1.02
CA ASN A 35 -1.70 -8.85 -2.34
C ASN A 35 -2.51 -8.05 -3.37
N GLU A 36 -2.42 -8.45 -4.64
CA GLU A 36 -3.06 -7.72 -5.74
C GLU A 36 -4.60 -7.67 -5.60
N ASP A 37 -5.20 -8.75 -5.11
CA ASP A 37 -6.65 -8.87 -4.96
C ASP A 37 -7.18 -7.91 -3.89
N HIS A 38 -6.49 -7.80 -2.74
CA HIS A 38 -6.86 -6.85 -1.70
C HIS A 38 -6.86 -5.40 -2.22
N LEU A 39 -5.84 -5.01 -3.01
CA LEU A 39 -5.76 -3.65 -3.57
C LEU A 39 -6.87 -3.38 -4.59
N LYS A 40 -7.17 -4.35 -5.46
CA LYS A 40 -8.19 -4.18 -6.50
C LYS A 40 -9.60 -4.21 -5.95
N THR A 41 -9.87 -5.11 -5.01
CA THR A 41 -11.21 -5.37 -4.50
C THR A 41 -11.54 -4.46 -3.32
N ALA A 42 -10.69 -4.41 -2.28
CA ALA A 42 -10.97 -3.63 -1.08
C ALA A 42 -10.62 -2.14 -1.23
N MET A 43 -9.64 -1.80 -2.08
CA MET A 43 -9.21 -0.41 -2.29
C MET A 43 -9.58 0.18 -3.66
N CYS A 44 -10.36 -0.55 -4.47
CA CYS A 44 -10.81 -0.14 -5.82
C CYS A 44 -9.65 0.31 -6.73
N MET A 45 -8.44 -0.21 -6.51
CA MET A 45 -7.26 0.19 -7.27
C MET A 45 -7.22 -0.51 -8.63
N LYS A 46 -6.85 0.21 -9.68
CA LYS A 46 -6.65 -0.41 -11.00
C LYS A 46 -5.43 -1.35 -10.97
N LEU A 47 -5.44 -2.36 -11.84
CA LEU A 47 -4.37 -3.36 -11.95
C LEU A 47 -2.97 -2.74 -12.03
N GLY A 48 -2.76 -1.75 -12.91
CA GLY A 48 -1.45 -1.12 -13.13
C GLY A 48 -0.85 -0.47 -11.87
N PRO A 49 -1.56 0.44 -11.18
CA PRO A 49 -1.12 0.97 -9.89
C PRO A 49 -0.96 -0.12 -8.82
N ALA A 50 -1.84 -1.12 -8.76
CA ALA A 50 -1.78 -2.18 -7.75
C ALA A 50 -0.46 -2.99 -7.81
N ILE A 51 -0.10 -3.48 -9.00
CA ILE A 51 1.12 -4.27 -9.18
C ILE A 51 2.39 -3.42 -8.95
N LYS A 52 2.35 -2.13 -9.27
CA LYS A 52 3.47 -1.21 -9.05
C LYS A 52 3.67 -0.91 -7.56
N LEU A 53 2.59 -0.68 -6.82
CA LEU A 53 2.64 -0.46 -5.38
C LEU A 53 3.19 -1.69 -4.65
N LEU A 54 2.71 -2.89 -4.99
CA LEU A 54 3.21 -4.14 -4.40
C LEU A 54 4.70 -4.33 -4.68
N SER A 55 5.16 -4.05 -5.90
CA SER A 55 6.57 -4.10 -6.23
C SER A 55 7.41 -3.14 -5.38
N GLN A 56 6.91 -1.93 -5.09
CA GLN A 56 7.59 -0.97 -4.22
C GLN A 56 7.61 -1.42 -2.75
N ILE A 57 6.49 -1.94 -2.23
CA ILE A 57 6.40 -2.46 -0.86
C ILE A 57 7.38 -3.62 -0.66
N ARG A 58 7.43 -4.58 -1.59
CA ARG A 58 8.37 -5.72 -1.55
C ARG A 58 9.83 -5.26 -1.59
N SER A 59 10.15 -4.25 -2.40
CA SER A 59 11.52 -3.70 -2.43
C SER A 59 11.92 -3.04 -1.11
N ILE A 60 10.96 -2.46 -0.35
CA ILE A 60 11.23 -1.90 0.97
C ILE A 60 11.44 -3.01 2.00
N GLU A 61 10.59 -4.04 1.98
CA GLU A 61 10.71 -5.23 2.83
C GLU A 61 12.08 -5.90 2.69
N GLU A 62 12.52 -6.16 1.46
CA GLU A 62 13.83 -6.74 1.14
C GLU A 62 14.99 -5.88 1.67
N LYS A 63 14.89 -4.55 1.56
CA LYS A 63 15.93 -3.62 2.05
C LYS A 63 16.01 -3.56 3.57
N LEU A 64 14.92 -3.85 4.27
CA LEU A 64 14.84 -3.83 5.72
C LEU A 64 15.26 -5.17 6.35
N GLN A 65 15.59 -6.19 5.55
CA GLN A 65 15.90 -7.55 6.01
C GLN A 65 14.81 -8.15 6.91
N LEU A 66 13.55 -7.75 6.69
CA LEU A 66 12.37 -8.32 7.37
C LEU A 66 11.93 -9.63 6.70
#